data_AF-V8BDL8-F1
#
_entry.id   AF-V8BDL8-F1
#
_cell.length_a   1.000
_cell.length_b   1.000
_cell.length_c   1.000
_cell.angle_alpha   90.00
_cell.angle_beta   90.00
_cell.angle_gamma   90.00
#
_symmetry.space_group_name_H-M   'P 1'
#
loop_
_entity.id
_entity.type
_entity.pdbx_description
1 polymer ?
#
loop_
_entity_poly.entity_id
_entity_poly.type
_entity_poly.pdbx_seq_one_letter_code
_entity_poly.pdbx_strand_id
1 'polypeptide(L)'
;MFRNSKLLFWTCEILLLTVIFYIWKSMGTLISPFVSVLNTILLPFLIAGFLYYITNPIVELLEKHLKIKRVFGILITLVLLFGIIGLGIFYLLPILINQLTSLINSTQGLYWEVQSLVRKLSTNPLFQNVNIQSTIQQLNLSYMDILQNLLNSVTNSLGSVVNTVVNTVFILIMTPVFLVYFLIDGKKLLPMLERTILRNDKLHISSLLVSLNETVSRYISGISIDALIIGTLAYIGYSFIGLKYALVFAIFSGLANLIPYVGPTIGLIPMIITYAFTDVDMMIKAVIYMLIIQQIDGNILYPRIVGGVMKVHPITIMVLLLLSSNIYGIIGMVVAIPVYSIGKEIVKFLVNLYDNHRAAKEQKKKEEFGIINKS
;
A
#
# COMPACT_ATOMS: atom_id res chain seq x y z
N MET A 1 18.43 60.71 -2.70
CA MET A 1 18.09 60.60 -1.26
C MET A 1 17.70 59.18 -0.81
N PHE A 2 17.23 58.29 -1.71
CA PHE A 2 16.72 56.96 -1.32
C PHE A 2 17.72 55.79 -1.30
N ARG A 3 18.95 55.99 -1.77
CA ARG A 3 19.91 54.89 -2.04
C ARG A 3 20.50 54.23 -0.78
N ASN A 4 20.39 54.86 0.40
CA ASN A 4 20.94 54.35 1.68
C ASN A 4 19.87 54.17 2.78
N SER A 5 18.59 54.21 2.44
CA SER A 5 17.53 54.02 3.45
C SER A 5 17.35 52.54 3.75
N LYS A 6 17.72 52.10 4.97
CA LYS A 6 17.52 50.72 5.44
C LYS A 6 16.05 50.29 5.33
N LEU A 7 15.11 51.21 5.51
CA LEU A 7 13.67 50.95 5.36
C LEU A 7 13.31 50.56 3.92
N LEU A 8 13.91 51.20 2.91
CA LEU A 8 13.65 50.90 1.51
C LEU A 8 14.25 49.55 1.08
N PHE A 9 15.40 49.19 1.68
CA PHE A 9 15.98 47.86 1.50
C PHE A 9 15.08 46.75 2.05
N TRP A 10 14.58 46.91 3.29
CA TRP A 10 13.68 45.94 3.91
C TRP A 10 12.32 45.83 3.22
N THR A 11 11.75 46.94 2.75
CA THR A 11 10.48 46.89 2.00
C THR A 11 10.64 46.23 0.63
N CYS A 12 11.76 46.46 -0.06
CA CYS A 12 12.07 45.76 -1.31
C CYS A 12 12.24 44.25 -1.10
N GLU A 13 12.97 43.81 -0.07
CA GLU A 13 13.13 42.38 0.27
C GLU A 13 11.79 41.71 0.58
N ILE A 14 10.96 42.34 1.42
CA ILE A 14 9.63 41.82 1.73
C ILE A 14 8.77 41.73 0.46
N LEU A 15 8.80 42.75 -0.41
CA LEU A 15 8.05 42.74 -1.67
C LEU A 15 8.54 41.62 -2.60
N LEU A 16 9.85 41.40 -2.69
CA LEU A 16 10.46 40.34 -3.49
C LEU A 16 10.06 38.95 -2.98
N LEU A 17 10.11 38.73 -1.67
CA LEU A 17 9.62 37.49 -1.03
C LEU A 17 8.13 37.27 -1.28
N THR A 18 7.33 38.33 -1.20
CA THR A 18 5.88 38.25 -1.45
C THR A 18 5.59 37.90 -2.91
N VAL A 19 6.34 38.47 -3.85
CA VAL A 19 6.26 38.16 -5.29
C VAL A 19 6.69 36.72 -5.56
N ILE A 20 7.77 36.23 -4.94
CA ILE A 20 8.21 34.82 -5.04
C ILE A 20 7.10 33.89 -4.53
N PHE A 21 6.49 34.19 -3.37
CA PHE A 21 5.40 33.39 -2.82
C PHE A 21 4.14 33.41 -3.70
N TYR A 22 3.82 34.58 -4.27
CA TYR A 22 2.70 34.73 -5.20
C TYR A 22 2.93 33.97 -6.51
N ILE A 23 4.13 34.04 -7.09
CA ILE A 23 4.52 33.27 -8.27
C ILE A 23 4.45 31.77 -7.96
N TRP A 24 4.99 31.32 -6.82
CA TRP A 24 4.90 29.92 -6.39
C TRP A 24 3.43 29.47 -6.31
N LYS A 25 2.55 30.24 -5.67
CA LYS A 25 1.12 29.94 -5.57
C LYS A 25 0.43 29.90 -6.95
N SER A 26 0.76 30.85 -7.82
CA SER A 26 0.21 30.96 -9.19
C SER A 26 0.71 29.83 -10.12
N MET A 27 1.95 29.36 -9.94
CA MET A 27 2.43 28.14 -10.59
C MET A 27 1.60 26.93 -10.16
N GLY A 28 1.14 26.88 -8.90
CA GLY A 28 0.21 25.85 -8.42
C GLY A 28 -1.09 25.77 -9.23
N THR A 29 -1.64 26.91 -9.67
CA THR A 29 -2.85 26.96 -10.53
C THR A 29 -2.60 26.58 -11.98
N LEU A 30 -1.38 26.78 -12.51
CA LEU A 30 -0.99 26.33 -13.86
C LEU A 30 -0.63 24.83 -13.90
N ILE A 31 -0.09 24.32 -12.80
CA ILE A 31 0.32 22.92 -12.62
C ILE A 31 -0.88 22.03 -12.28
N SER A 32 -1.94 22.58 -11.66
CA SER A 32 -3.11 21.81 -11.20
C SER A 32 -3.81 20.96 -12.29
N PRO A 33 -4.03 21.42 -13.55
CA PRO A 33 -4.63 20.56 -14.57
C PRO A 33 -3.71 19.40 -14.98
N PHE A 34 -2.38 19.62 -15.07
CA PHE A 34 -1.42 18.57 -15.38
C PHE A 34 -1.33 17.53 -14.25
N VAL A 35 -1.30 17.99 -13.00
CA VAL A 35 -1.30 17.10 -11.81
C VAL A 35 -2.61 16.34 -11.72
N SER A 36 -3.74 16.96 -12.04
CA SER A 36 -5.05 16.29 -12.04
C SER A 36 -5.09 15.15 -13.06
N VAL A 37 -4.70 15.41 -14.32
CA VAL A 37 -4.63 14.38 -15.37
C VAL A 37 -3.64 13.27 -15.00
N LEU A 38 -2.48 13.63 -14.47
CA LEU A 38 -1.50 12.67 -14.01
C LEU A 38 -2.10 11.78 -12.91
N ASN A 39 -2.77 12.36 -11.91
CA ASN A 39 -3.40 11.61 -10.82
C ASN A 39 -4.51 10.68 -11.31
N THR A 40 -5.32 11.12 -12.28
CA THR A 40 -6.39 10.29 -12.88
C THR A 40 -5.84 9.05 -13.58
N ILE A 41 -4.70 9.17 -14.26
CA ILE A 41 -4.07 8.06 -15.00
C ILE A 41 -3.16 7.22 -14.10
N LEU A 42 -2.52 7.85 -13.11
CA LEU A 42 -1.55 7.23 -12.22
C LEU A 42 -2.18 6.06 -11.44
N LEU A 43 -3.40 6.23 -10.97
CA LEU A 43 -4.05 5.20 -10.16
C LEU A 43 -4.31 3.88 -10.91
N PRO A 44 -5.00 3.87 -12.07
CA PRO A 44 -5.17 2.63 -12.84
C PRO A 44 -3.84 2.08 -13.35
N PHE A 45 -2.86 2.94 -13.64
CA PHE A 45 -1.50 2.52 -14.01
C PHE A 45 -0.80 1.77 -12.86
N LEU A 46 -0.87 2.29 -11.63
CA LEU A 46 -0.27 1.68 -10.44
C LEU A 46 -0.95 0.35 -10.10
N ILE A 47 -2.28 0.30 -10.15
CA ILE A 47 -3.05 -0.94 -9.91
C ILE A 47 -2.70 -1.98 -10.99
N ALA A 48 -2.66 -1.57 -12.26
CA ALA A 48 -2.27 -2.46 -13.35
C ALA A 48 -0.82 -2.96 -13.20
N GLY A 49 0.10 -2.11 -12.74
CA GLY A 49 1.48 -2.51 -12.44
C GLY A 49 1.53 -3.53 -11.30
N PHE A 50 0.78 -3.29 -10.23
CA PHE A 50 0.66 -4.23 -9.11
C PHE A 50 0.11 -5.59 -9.57
N LEU A 51 -1.00 -5.58 -10.30
CA LEU A 51 -1.60 -6.79 -10.88
C LEU A 51 -0.67 -7.48 -11.87
N TYR A 52 0.10 -6.72 -12.67
CA TYR A 52 1.09 -7.26 -13.60
C TYR A 52 2.12 -8.10 -12.86
N TYR A 53 2.69 -7.61 -11.77
CA TYR A 53 3.70 -8.38 -11.03
C TYR A 53 3.10 -9.60 -10.31
N ILE A 54 1.83 -9.57 -9.91
CA ILE A 54 1.12 -10.74 -9.36
C ILE A 54 0.87 -11.79 -10.44
N THR A 55 0.44 -11.35 -11.63
CA THR A 55 -0.07 -12.25 -12.68
C THR A 55 0.99 -12.70 -13.69
N ASN A 56 2.07 -11.92 -13.89
CA ASN A 56 3.14 -12.26 -14.81
C ASN A 56 3.81 -13.61 -14.47
N PRO A 57 4.09 -13.98 -13.20
CA PRO A 57 4.58 -15.32 -12.87
C PRO A 57 3.67 -16.45 -13.38
N ILE A 58 2.34 -16.25 -13.36
CA ILE A 58 1.37 -17.21 -13.88
C ILE A 58 1.48 -17.29 -15.41
N VAL A 59 1.51 -16.14 -16.09
CA VAL A 59 1.69 -16.10 -17.56
C VAL A 59 3.00 -16.75 -17.98
N GLU A 60 4.10 -16.49 -17.26
CA GLU A 60 5.39 -17.12 -17.52
C GLU A 60 5.37 -18.63 -17.29
N LEU A 61 4.65 -19.09 -16.28
CA LEU A 61 4.47 -20.53 -16.03
C LEU A 61 3.71 -21.18 -17.19
N LEU A 62 2.61 -20.57 -17.64
CA LEU A 62 1.84 -21.04 -18.81
C LEU A 62 2.68 -21.05 -20.09
N GLU A 63 3.51 -20.02 -20.30
CA GLU A 63 4.37 -19.90 -21.48
C GLU A 63 5.52 -20.91 -21.46
N LYS A 64 6.25 -21.04 -20.34
CA LYS A 64 7.46 -21.86 -20.23
C LYS A 64 7.16 -23.34 -20.00
N HIS A 65 6.25 -23.67 -19.09
CA HIS A 65 5.99 -25.05 -18.68
C HIS A 65 4.91 -25.73 -19.54
N LEU A 66 3.83 -25.01 -19.87
CA LEU A 66 2.73 -25.53 -20.69
C LEU A 66 2.90 -25.23 -22.19
N LYS A 67 3.96 -24.50 -22.57
CA LYS A 67 4.29 -24.14 -23.97
C LYS A 67 3.15 -23.43 -24.70
N ILE A 68 2.28 -22.74 -23.97
CA ILE A 68 1.16 -21.97 -24.53
C ILE A 68 1.71 -20.66 -25.11
N LYS A 69 1.28 -20.26 -26.31
CA LYS A 69 1.68 -18.96 -26.87
C LYS A 69 1.26 -17.84 -25.92
N ARG A 70 2.15 -16.88 -25.69
CA ARG A 70 1.96 -15.82 -24.69
C ARG A 70 0.59 -15.13 -24.73
N VAL A 71 0.05 -14.82 -25.90
CA VAL A 71 -1.27 -14.18 -26.04
C VAL A 71 -2.38 -15.01 -25.39
N PHE A 72 -2.37 -16.33 -25.59
CA PHE A 72 -3.33 -17.23 -24.94
C PHE A 72 -3.05 -17.37 -23.45
N GLY A 73 -1.77 -17.38 -23.05
CA GLY A 73 -1.39 -17.36 -21.63
C GLY A 73 -1.97 -16.13 -20.91
N ILE A 74 -1.85 -14.95 -21.52
CA ILE A 74 -2.42 -13.69 -21.00
C ILE A 74 -3.94 -13.77 -20.92
N LEU A 75 -4.61 -14.23 -21.98
CA LEU A 75 -6.07 -14.37 -21.97
C LEU A 75 -6.55 -15.32 -20.87
N ILE A 76 -5.90 -16.48 -20.71
CA ILE A 76 -6.22 -17.44 -19.65
C ILE A 76 -6.02 -16.80 -18.27
N THR A 77 -4.90 -16.11 -18.05
CA THR A 77 -4.63 -15.45 -16.77
C THR A 77 -5.62 -14.32 -16.47
N LEU A 78 -6.05 -13.55 -17.46
CA LEU A 78 -7.06 -12.50 -17.28
C LEU A 78 -8.44 -13.10 -16.98
N VAL A 79 -8.84 -14.14 -17.72
CA VAL A 79 -10.10 -14.85 -17.44
C VAL A 79 -10.07 -15.46 -16.05
N LEU A 80 -8.93 -16.01 -15.62
CA LEU A 80 -8.77 -16.56 -14.27
C LEU A 80 -8.80 -15.47 -13.21
N LEU A 81 -8.11 -14.34 -13.40
CA LEU A 81 -8.09 -13.21 -12.47
C LEU A 81 -9.50 -12.60 -12.31
N PHE A 82 -10.12 -12.17 -13.41
CA PHE A 82 -11.45 -11.57 -13.39
C PHE A 82 -12.53 -12.60 -13.05
N GLY A 83 -12.32 -13.88 -13.37
CA GLY A 83 -13.17 -14.99 -12.95
C GLY A 83 -13.14 -15.18 -11.44
N ILE A 84 -11.96 -15.22 -10.80
CA ILE A 84 -11.82 -15.31 -9.34
C ILE A 84 -12.44 -14.08 -8.67
N ILE A 85 -12.16 -12.88 -9.18
CA ILE A 85 -12.74 -11.64 -8.65
C ILE A 85 -14.27 -11.65 -8.82
N GLY A 86 -14.77 -12.02 -10.00
CA GLY A 86 -16.19 -12.08 -10.31
C GLY A 86 -16.94 -13.13 -9.47
N LEU A 87 -16.37 -14.32 -9.30
CA LEU A 87 -16.89 -15.36 -8.41
C LEU A 87 -16.83 -14.91 -6.95
N GLY A 88 -15.74 -14.26 -6.54
CA GLY A 88 -15.61 -13.66 -5.21
C GLY A 88 -16.69 -12.62 -4.96
N ILE A 89 -16.93 -11.72 -5.91
CA ILE A 89 -18.01 -10.73 -5.82
C ILE A 89 -19.38 -11.43 -5.79
N PHE A 90 -19.63 -12.42 -6.65
CA PHE A 90 -20.94 -13.07 -6.71
C PHE A 90 -21.27 -13.89 -5.45
N TYR A 91 -20.31 -14.64 -4.91
CA TYR A 91 -20.53 -15.53 -3.77
C TYR A 91 -20.12 -14.92 -2.42
N LEU A 92 -18.95 -14.28 -2.35
CA LEU A 92 -18.44 -13.72 -1.09
C LEU A 92 -19.11 -12.40 -0.76
N LEU A 93 -19.46 -11.55 -1.73
CA LEU A 93 -20.05 -10.24 -1.43
C LEU A 93 -21.38 -10.35 -0.69
N PRO A 94 -22.37 -11.19 -1.09
CA PRO A 94 -23.60 -11.33 -0.32
C PRO A 94 -23.34 -11.87 1.10
N ILE A 95 -22.43 -12.84 1.23
CA ILE A 95 -22.03 -13.38 2.54
C ILE A 95 -21.40 -12.29 3.39
N LEU A 96 -20.51 -11.49 2.82
CA LEU A 96 -19.80 -10.41 3.48
C LEU A 96 -20.74 -9.28 3.85
N ILE A 97 -21.68 -8.90 2.98
CA ILE A 97 -22.75 -7.94 3.31
C ILE A 97 -23.59 -8.47 4.47
N ASN A 98 -24.06 -9.72 4.39
CA ASN A 98 -24.87 -10.30 5.46
C ASN A 98 -24.10 -10.39 6.79
N GLN A 99 -22.83 -10.78 6.75
CA GLN A 99 -21.96 -10.85 7.93
C GLN A 99 -21.64 -9.45 8.48
N LEU A 100 -21.37 -8.46 7.62
CA LEU A 100 -21.15 -7.07 8.02
C LEU A 100 -22.42 -6.44 8.60
N THR A 101 -23.57 -6.58 7.94
CA THR A 101 -24.85 -6.07 8.44
C THR A 101 -25.22 -6.75 9.76
N SER A 102 -24.99 -8.07 9.88
CA SER A 102 -25.20 -8.80 11.14
C SER A 102 -24.25 -8.34 12.24
N LEU A 103 -22.98 -8.09 11.88
CA LEU A 103 -21.98 -7.53 12.78
C LEU A 103 -22.43 -6.15 13.29
N ILE A 104 -22.82 -5.26 12.38
CA ILE A 104 -23.35 -3.93 12.67
C ILE A 104 -24.56 -4.01 13.61
N ASN A 105 -25.54 -4.85 13.28
CA ASN A 105 -26.74 -5.02 14.10
C ASN A 105 -26.43 -5.61 15.48
N SER A 106 -25.46 -6.53 15.55
CA SER A 106 -24.98 -7.09 16.82
C SER A 106 -24.26 -6.02 17.65
N THR A 107 -23.51 -5.12 16.99
CA THR A 107 -22.83 -3.99 17.65
C THR A 107 -23.76 -2.86 18.09
N GLN A 108 -25.02 -2.80 17.64
CA GLN A 108 -26.01 -1.88 18.22
C GLN A 108 -26.46 -2.31 19.62
N GLY A 109 -26.48 -3.62 19.92
CA GLY A 109 -26.72 -4.15 21.28
C GLY A 109 -25.62 -3.78 22.28
N LEU A 110 -24.42 -3.54 21.74
CA LEU A 110 -23.19 -3.18 22.43
C LEU A 110 -23.32 -1.83 23.16
N TYR A 111 -24.14 -0.89 22.65
CA TYR A 111 -24.49 0.34 23.35
C TYR A 111 -25.15 0.07 24.72
N TRP A 112 -26.10 -0.85 24.74
CA TRP A 112 -26.83 -1.23 25.95
C TRP A 112 -25.94 -1.99 26.93
N GLU A 113 -25.06 -2.87 26.42
CA GLU A 113 -24.07 -3.58 27.24
C GLU A 113 -23.05 -2.63 27.85
N VAL A 114 -22.46 -1.71 27.07
CA VAL A 114 -21.55 -0.66 27.55
C VAL A 114 -22.23 0.21 28.61
N GLN A 115 -23.47 0.64 28.37
CA GLN A 115 -24.23 1.42 29.36
C GLN A 115 -24.45 0.62 30.66
N SER A 116 -24.72 -0.68 30.56
CA SER A 116 -24.92 -1.56 31.72
C SER A 116 -23.63 -1.81 32.50
N LEU A 117 -22.50 -1.98 31.82
CA LEU A 117 -21.18 -2.25 32.39
C LEU A 117 -20.64 -0.98 33.07
N VAL A 118 -20.84 0.17 32.44
CA VAL A 118 -20.60 1.48 33.05
C VAL A 118 -21.48 1.71 34.27
N ARG A 119 -22.77 1.36 34.21
CA ARG A 119 -23.67 1.49 35.38
C ARG A 119 -23.17 0.62 36.54
N LYS A 120 -22.75 -0.63 36.27
CA LYS A 120 -22.16 -1.54 37.27
C LYS A 120 -20.82 -1.01 37.84
N LEU A 121 -19.98 -0.40 37.00
CA LEU A 121 -18.74 0.24 37.43
C LEU A 121 -19.01 1.50 38.27
N SER A 122 -20.00 2.31 37.91
CA SER A 122 -20.39 3.52 38.66
C SER A 122 -20.96 3.22 40.05
N THR A 123 -21.54 2.04 40.23
CA THR A 123 -22.01 1.56 41.55
C THR A 123 -20.90 0.98 42.42
N ASN A 124 -19.69 0.77 41.88
CA ASN A 124 -18.55 0.25 42.63
C ASN A 124 -17.87 1.39 43.43
N PRO A 125 -17.66 1.24 44.75
CA PRO A 125 -17.08 2.29 45.61
C PRO A 125 -15.74 2.86 45.12
N LEU A 126 -14.97 2.09 44.36
CA LEU A 126 -13.68 2.49 43.79
C LEU A 126 -13.78 3.51 42.64
N PHE A 127 -14.96 3.67 42.02
CA PHE A 127 -15.14 4.49 40.82
C PHE A 127 -16.25 5.56 40.96
N GLN A 128 -16.81 5.75 42.17
CA GLN A 128 -17.88 6.73 42.42
C GLN A 128 -17.50 8.19 42.13
N ASN A 129 -16.21 8.53 42.18
CA ASN A 129 -15.71 9.89 41.92
C ASN A 129 -15.49 10.19 40.44
N VAL A 130 -15.63 9.20 39.56
CA VAL A 130 -15.51 9.40 38.11
C VAL A 130 -16.90 9.75 37.58
N ASN A 131 -17.04 10.92 36.96
CA ASN A 131 -18.33 11.38 36.41
C ASN A 131 -18.63 10.67 35.07
N ILE A 132 -18.83 9.36 35.13
CA ILE A 132 -18.93 8.48 33.95
C ILE A 132 -20.18 8.83 33.11
N GLN A 133 -21.21 9.45 33.71
CA GLN A 133 -22.38 9.96 32.99
C GLN A 133 -22.03 11.07 31.99
N SER A 134 -21.17 12.02 32.38
CA SER A 134 -20.67 13.06 31.48
C SER A 134 -19.77 12.47 30.37
N THR A 135 -18.97 11.45 30.70
CA THR A 135 -18.14 10.73 29.72
C THR A 135 -19.00 9.96 28.73
N ILE A 136 -20.11 9.33 29.13
CA ILE A 136 -21.08 8.68 28.21
C ILE A 136 -21.76 9.71 27.31
N GLN A 137 -22.17 10.87 27.83
CA GLN A 137 -22.78 11.92 27.02
C GLN A 137 -21.79 12.58 26.05
N GLN A 138 -20.50 12.61 26.39
CA GLN A 138 -19.41 13.03 25.49
C GLN A 138 -18.96 11.91 24.52
N LEU A 139 -19.05 10.64 24.93
CA LEU A 139 -18.87 9.43 24.09
C LEU A 139 -20.09 9.14 23.19
N ASN A 140 -21.14 9.95 23.29
CA ASN A 140 -22.22 10.00 22.30
C ASN A 140 -21.71 10.49 20.93
N LEU A 141 -20.44 10.87 20.85
CA LEU A 141 -19.69 11.01 19.62
C LEU A 141 -19.05 9.66 19.24
N SER A 142 -19.32 9.25 18.00
CA SER A 142 -18.36 8.53 17.16
C SER A 142 -18.38 7.00 17.10
N TYR A 143 -19.12 6.21 17.88
CA TYR A 143 -19.24 4.78 17.50
C TYR A 143 -20.24 4.61 16.35
N MET A 144 -21.47 5.11 16.56
CA MET A 144 -22.48 5.13 15.52
C MET A 144 -22.06 6.06 14.37
N ASP A 145 -21.35 7.17 14.60
CA ASP A 145 -20.86 7.99 13.48
C ASP A 145 -19.68 7.35 12.75
N ILE A 146 -18.75 6.61 13.39
CA ILE A 146 -17.70 5.86 12.65
C ILE A 146 -18.34 4.72 11.87
N LEU A 147 -19.25 3.96 12.48
CA LEU A 147 -19.95 2.85 11.82
C LEU A 147 -20.87 3.34 10.71
N GLN A 148 -21.65 4.41 10.96
CA GLN A 148 -22.47 5.07 9.96
C GLN A 148 -21.61 5.76 8.91
N ASN A 149 -20.44 6.33 9.22
CA ASN A 149 -19.55 6.87 8.19
C ASN A 149 -18.88 5.76 7.38
N LEU A 150 -18.59 4.58 7.95
CA LEU A 150 -18.14 3.40 7.21
C LEU A 150 -19.26 2.87 6.29
N LEU A 151 -20.47 2.74 6.84
CA LEU A 151 -21.66 2.30 6.11
C LEU A 151 -22.12 3.30 5.06
N ASN A 152 -22.13 4.59 5.38
CA ASN A 152 -22.41 5.69 4.47
C ASN A 152 -21.26 5.85 3.49
N SER A 153 -20.01 5.53 3.82
CA SER A 153 -18.95 5.46 2.81
C SER A 153 -19.23 4.32 1.84
N VAL A 154 -19.59 3.12 2.31
CA VAL A 154 -19.95 1.98 1.45
C VAL A 154 -21.24 2.23 0.65
N THR A 155 -22.24 2.88 1.26
CA THR A 155 -23.58 3.11 0.69
C THR A 155 -23.64 4.40 -0.15
N ASN A 156 -22.98 5.48 0.25
CA ASN A 156 -22.82 6.70 -0.56
C ASN A 156 -21.79 6.51 -1.70
N SER A 157 -20.89 5.53 -1.61
CA SER A 157 -20.14 5.04 -2.79
C SER A 157 -21.06 4.46 -3.87
N LEU A 158 -22.23 3.95 -3.48
CA LEU A 158 -23.29 3.48 -4.39
C LEU A 158 -24.28 4.60 -4.76
N GLY A 159 -24.35 5.70 -3.99
CA GLY A 159 -25.37 6.76 -4.14
C GLY A 159 -24.90 8.11 -4.71
N SER A 160 -23.61 8.46 -4.65
CA SER A 160 -23.05 9.70 -5.23
C SER A 160 -22.56 9.51 -6.67
N VAL A 161 -23.44 8.91 -7.47
CA VAL A 161 -23.14 8.18 -8.71
C VAL A 161 -22.57 9.06 -9.83
N VAL A 162 -22.85 10.37 -9.92
CA VAL A 162 -22.56 11.04 -11.21
C VAL A 162 -21.07 11.39 -11.40
N ASN A 163 -20.38 11.92 -10.39
CA ASN A 163 -18.95 12.28 -10.52
C ASN A 163 -17.98 11.17 -10.07
N THR A 164 -18.34 10.36 -9.08
CA THR A 164 -17.51 9.23 -8.61
C THR A 164 -17.52 8.07 -9.61
N VAL A 165 -18.63 7.83 -10.31
CA VAL A 165 -18.71 6.74 -11.30
C VAL A 165 -17.83 7.00 -12.50
N VAL A 166 -17.68 8.24 -12.97
CA VAL A 166 -16.80 8.52 -14.11
C VAL A 166 -15.36 8.11 -13.78
N ASN A 167 -14.84 8.50 -12.61
CA ASN A 167 -13.49 8.10 -12.18
C ASN A 167 -13.38 6.61 -11.89
N THR A 168 -14.37 5.99 -11.24
CA THR A 168 -14.34 4.55 -10.94
C THR A 168 -14.46 3.70 -12.20
N VAL A 169 -15.34 4.06 -13.13
CA VAL A 169 -15.48 3.41 -14.45
C VAL A 169 -14.21 3.59 -15.25
N PHE A 170 -13.61 4.78 -15.23
CA PHE A 170 -12.32 5.02 -15.86
C PHE A 170 -11.24 4.08 -15.29
N ILE A 171 -11.13 3.96 -13.97
CA ILE A 171 -10.19 3.04 -13.33
C ILE A 171 -10.49 1.59 -13.71
N LEU A 172 -11.76 1.18 -13.68
CA LEU A 172 -12.19 -0.19 -13.94
C LEU A 172 -11.98 -0.61 -15.39
N ILE A 173 -12.05 0.33 -16.35
CA ILE A 173 -11.76 0.09 -17.77
C ILE A 173 -10.27 0.19 -18.06
N MET A 174 -9.59 1.24 -17.57
CA MET A 174 -8.19 1.50 -17.88
C MET A 174 -7.23 0.51 -17.21
N THR A 175 -7.56 0.01 -16.00
CA THR A 175 -6.70 -0.96 -15.30
C THR A 175 -6.51 -2.24 -16.12
N PRO A 176 -7.57 -2.94 -16.59
CA PRO A 176 -7.42 -4.08 -17.50
C PRO A 176 -6.64 -3.74 -18.77
N VAL A 177 -6.88 -2.57 -19.36
CA VAL A 177 -6.18 -2.14 -20.58
C VAL A 177 -4.67 -2.03 -20.33
N PHE A 178 -4.26 -1.28 -19.30
CA PHE A 178 -2.85 -1.17 -18.93
C PHE A 178 -2.24 -2.53 -18.56
N LEU A 179 -2.98 -3.38 -17.83
CA LEU A 179 -2.52 -4.71 -17.45
C LEU A 179 -2.23 -5.57 -18.69
N VAL A 180 -3.12 -5.58 -19.69
CA VAL A 180 -2.91 -6.28 -20.96
C VAL A 180 -1.64 -5.78 -21.65
N TYR A 181 -1.46 -4.47 -21.78
CA TYR A 181 -0.27 -3.90 -22.41
C TYR A 181 1.01 -4.24 -21.64
N PHE A 182 1.01 -4.16 -20.31
CA PHE A 182 2.16 -4.57 -19.50
C PHE A 182 2.49 -6.05 -19.67
N LEU A 183 1.48 -6.92 -19.71
CA LEU A 183 1.67 -8.35 -19.91
C LEU A 183 2.15 -8.69 -21.34
N ILE A 184 1.77 -7.93 -22.37
CA ILE A 184 2.23 -8.16 -23.74
C ILE A 184 3.66 -7.61 -23.95
N ASP A 185 3.89 -6.36 -23.55
CA ASP A 185 5.09 -5.61 -23.92
C ASP A 185 6.15 -5.54 -22.83
N GLY A 186 5.86 -6.00 -21.61
CA GLY A 186 6.80 -5.99 -20.48
C GLY A 186 8.14 -6.65 -20.78
N LYS A 187 8.18 -7.75 -21.55
CA LYS A 187 9.45 -8.40 -21.95
C LYS A 187 10.13 -7.74 -23.18
N LYS A 188 9.42 -6.88 -23.91
CA LYS A 188 9.95 -6.22 -25.12
C LYS A 188 10.55 -4.85 -24.80
N LEU A 189 10.14 -4.22 -23.71
CA LEU A 189 10.53 -2.87 -23.35
C LEU A 189 12.04 -2.72 -23.17
N LEU A 190 12.68 -3.61 -22.42
CA LEU A 190 14.15 -3.57 -22.23
C LEU A 190 14.92 -3.81 -23.55
N PRO A 191 14.65 -4.87 -24.35
CA PRO A 191 15.30 -5.04 -25.66
C PRO A 191 15.07 -3.87 -26.63
N MET A 192 13.90 -3.23 -26.59
CA MET A 192 13.61 -2.05 -27.40
C MET A 192 14.48 -0.86 -26.98
N LEU A 193 14.62 -0.64 -25.68
CA LEU A 193 15.50 0.41 -25.12
C LEU A 193 16.96 0.13 -25.46
N GLU A 194 17.43 -1.11 -25.32
CA GLU A 194 18.78 -1.56 -25.72
C GLU A 194 19.08 -1.29 -27.20
N ARG A 195 18.10 -1.49 -28.09
CA ARG A 195 18.27 -1.23 -29.52
C ARG A 195 18.24 0.26 -29.89
N THR A 196 17.50 1.07 -29.13
CA THR A 196 17.20 2.46 -29.50
C THR A 196 18.03 3.47 -28.70
N ILE A 197 17.89 3.47 -27.38
CA ILE A 197 18.44 4.49 -26.47
C ILE A 197 19.75 4.01 -25.83
N LEU A 198 19.80 2.74 -25.42
CA LEU A 198 20.91 2.12 -24.71
C LEU A 198 21.87 1.37 -25.65
N ARG A 199 21.94 1.75 -26.93
CA ARG A 199 22.76 1.07 -27.94
C ARG A 199 24.25 1.05 -27.60
N ASN A 200 24.72 2.06 -26.86
CA ASN A 200 26.07 2.17 -26.32
C ASN A 200 26.03 2.25 -24.79
N ASP A 201 25.49 1.22 -24.13
CA ASP A 201 25.30 1.18 -22.67
C ASP A 201 26.62 1.04 -21.88
N LYS A 202 27.52 2.01 -22.04
CA LYS A 202 28.80 2.07 -21.32
C LYS A 202 28.62 2.19 -19.81
N LEU A 203 27.45 2.66 -19.38
CA LEU A 203 27.13 2.89 -17.97
C LEU A 203 26.38 1.71 -17.34
N HIS A 204 26.07 0.65 -18.09
CA HIS A 204 25.34 -0.54 -17.60
C HIS A 204 23.91 -0.22 -17.07
N ILE A 205 23.21 0.74 -17.68
CA ILE A 205 21.84 1.12 -17.33
C ILE A 205 20.85 -0.05 -17.55
N SER A 206 21.10 -0.91 -18.54
CA SER A 206 20.34 -2.15 -18.75
C SER A 206 20.31 -3.02 -17.49
N SER A 207 21.46 -3.19 -16.82
CA SER A 207 21.56 -3.95 -15.58
C SER A 207 20.74 -3.32 -14.45
N LEU A 208 20.75 -1.98 -14.33
CA LEU A 208 19.91 -1.26 -13.37
C LEU A 208 18.43 -1.54 -13.63
N LEU A 209 17.96 -1.46 -14.89
CA LEU A 209 16.56 -1.71 -15.23
C LEU A 209 16.12 -3.14 -14.87
N VAL A 210 16.98 -4.13 -15.10
CA VAL A 210 16.73 -5.52 -14.67
C VAL A 210 16.62 -5.60 -13.14
N SER A 211 17.59 -5.03 -12.41
CA SER A 211 17.57 -5.02 -10.95
C SER A 211 16.35 -4.31 -10.36
N LEU A 212 15.91 -3.21 -10.98
CA LEU A 212 14.69 -2.50 -10.60
C LEU A 212 13.45 -3.37 -10.79
N ASN A 213 13.30 -3.98 -11.97
CA ASN A 213 12.17 -4.87 -12.27
C ASN A 213 12.14 -6.08 -11.33
N GLU A 214 13.29 -6.71 -11.06
CA GLU A 214 13.37 -7.82 -10.10
C GLU A 214 13.00 -7.40 -8.69
N THR A 215 13.46 -6.23 -8.24
CA THR A 215 13.16 -5.70 -6.90
C THR A 215 11.66 -5.48 -6.73
N VAL A 216 11.02 -4.82 -7.69
CA VAL A 216 9.57 -4.57 -7.64
C VAL A 216 8.79 -5.88 -7.75
N SER A 217 9.17 -6.75 -8.68
CA SER A 217 8.51 -8.04 -8.90
C SER A 217 8.53 -8.92 -7.66
N ARG A 218 9.71 -9.08 -7.03
CA ARG A 218 9.84 -9.93 -5.85
C ARG A 218 9.10 -9.34 -4.64
N TYR A 219 9.10 -8.02 -4.47
CA TYR A 219 8.34 -7.37 -3.40
C TYR A 219 6.82 -7.55 -3.59
N ILE A 220 6.28 -7.17 -4.75
CA ILE A 220 4.83 -7.20 -4.99
C ILE A 220 4.30 -8.64 -4.98
N SER A 221 5.02 -9.57 -5.59
CA SER A 221 4.64 -10.99 -5.56
C SER A 221 4.73 -11.53 -4.13
N GLY A 222 5.81 -11.20 -3.42
CA GLY A 222 6.04 -11.66 -2.06
C GLY A 222 4.94 -11.20 -1.11
N ILE A 223 4.64 -9.90 -1.07
CA ILE A 223 3.61 -9.35 -0.18
C ILE A 223 2.20 -9.84 -0.51
N SER A 224 1.93 -10.15 -1.78
CA SER A 224 0.65 -10.71 -2.20
C SER A 224 0.48 -12.16 -1.75
N ILE A 225 1.53 -12.97 -1.87
CA ILE A 225 1.56 -14.34 -1.36
C ILE A 225 1.42 -14.34 0.15
N ASP A 226 2.15 -13.45 0.83
CA ASP A 226 2.12 -13.27 2.27
C ASP A 226 0.71 -12.91 2.77
N ALA A 227 0.07 -11.91 2.16
CA ALA A 227 -1.32 -11.53 2.46
C ALA A 227 -2.32 -12.68 2.26
N LEU A 228 -2.15 -13.50 1.23
CA LEU A 228 -2.98 -14.69 1.00
C LEU A 228 -2.76 -15.76 2.08
N ILE A 229 -1.51 -16.00 2.50
CA ILE A 229 -1.19 -16.94 3.57
C ILE A 229 -1.83 -16.47 4.88
N ILE A 230 -1.64 -15.20 5.26
CA ILE A 230 -2.18 -14.63 6.48
C ILE A 230 -3.70 -14.61 6.48
N GLY A 231 -4.35 -14.22 5.37
CA GLY A 231 -5.80 -14.29 5.25
C GLY A 231 -6.33 -15.72 5.40
N THR A 232 -5.64 -16.70 4.80
CA THR A 232 -6.04 -18.12 4.90
C THR A 232 -5.85 -18.67 6.32
N LEU A 233 -4.73 -18.40 6.97
CA LEU A 233 -4.46 -18.81 8.34
C LEU A 233 -5.44 -18.16 9.31
N ALA A 234 -5.72 -16.86 9.14
CA ALA A 234 -6.74 -16.16 9.93
C ALA A 234 -8.11 -16.81 9.77
N TYR A 235 -8.51 -17.17 8.53
CA TYR A 235 -9.80 -17.84 8.29
C TYR A 235 -9.88 -19.19 9.00
N ILE A 236 -8.85 -20.02 8.87
CA ILE A 236 -8.79 -21.34 9.51
C ILE A 236 -8.87 -21.19 11.03
N GLY A 237 -8.06 -20.31 11.62
CA GLY A 237 -8.03 -20.09 13.06
C GLY A 237 -9.33 -19.55 13.62
N TYR A 238 -9.86 -18.48 13.01
CA TYR A 238 -11.13 -17.88 13.45
C TYR A 238 -12.31 -18.84 13.28
N SER A 239 -12.32 -19.65 12.23
CA SER A 239 -13.35 -20.68 12.04
C SER A 239 -13.24 -21.79 13.08
N PHE A 240 -12.02 -22.23 13.41
CA PHE A 240 -11.77 -23.25 14.43
C PHE A 240 -12.14 -22.78 15.84
N ILE A 241 -11.86 -21.51 16.16
CA ILE A 241 -12.27 -20.87 17.42
C ILE A 241 -13.80 -20.71 17.51
N GLY A 242 -14.50 -20.76 16.37
CA GLY A 242 -15.96 -20.63 16.30
C GLY A 242 -16.45 -19.18 16.20
N LEU A 243 -15.62 -18.26 15.67
CA LEU A 243 -16.05 -16.88 15.47
C LEU A 243 -17.11 -16.81 14.34
N LYS A 244 -18.25 -16.18 14.64
CA LYS A 244 -19.40 -16.07 13.73
C LYS A 244 -19.07 -15.36 12.42
N TYR A 245 -18.15 -14.41 12.45
CA TYR A 245 -17.74 -13.59 11.30
C TYR A 245 -16.29 -13.86 10.87
N ALA A 246 -15.82 -15.10 11.06
CA ALA A 246 -14.44 -15.52 10.77
C ALA A 246 -13.96 -15.13 9.37
N LEU A 247 -14.80 -15.29 8.35
CA LEU A 247 -14.47 -14.95 6.96
C LEU A 247 -14.23 -13.45 6.77
N VAL A 248 -15.10 -12.60 7.34
CA VAL A 248 -14.93 -11.14 7.26
C VAL A 248 -13.62 -10.74 7.93
N PHE A 249 -13.36 -11.20 9.15
CA PHE A 249 -12.12 -10.85 9.86
C PHE A 249 -10.86 -11.33 9.14
N ALA A 250 -10.93 -12.51 8.53
CA ALA A 250 -9.83 -13.08 7.76
C ALA A 250 -9.53 -12.29 6.49
N ILE A 251 -10.56 -11.87 5.75
CA ILE A 251 -10.41 -11.01 4.56
C ILE A 251 -9.81 -9.66 4.96
N PHE A 252 -10.33 -9.03 6.02
CA PHE A 252 -9.77 -7.78 6.55
C PHE A 252 -8.31 -7.95 6.97
N SER A 253 -7.98 -9.05 7.65
CA SER A 253 -6.60 -9.35 8.07
C SER A 253 -5.66 -9.54 6.88
N GLY A 254 -6.05 -10.33 5.87
CA GLY A 254 -5.26 -10.54 4.67
C GLY A 254 -5.05 -9.25 3.87
N LEU A 255 -6.11 -8.47 3.64
CA LEU A 255 -6.03 -7.19 2.92
C LEU A 255 -5.17 -6.17 3.66
N ALA A 256 -5.35 -6.06 4.98
CA ALA A 256 -4.54 -5.16 5.80
C ALA A 256 -3.05 -5.54 5.74
N ASN A 257 -2.73 -6.84 5.69
CA ASN A 257 -1.37 -7.35 5.61
C ASN A 257 -0.59 -6.92 4.34
N LEU A 258 -1.26 -6.35 3.33
CA LEU A 258 -0.59 -5.68 2.21
C LEU A 258 0.17 -4.41 2.64
N ILE A 259 -0.06 -3.92 3.85
CA ILE A 259 0.63 -2.77 4.44
C ILE A 259 1.57 -3.29 5.55
N PRO A 260 2.90 -3.31 5.32
CA PRO A 260 3.84 -3.84 6.31
C PRO A 260 3.78 -3.11 7.65
N TYR A 261 4.03 -3.82 8.75
CA TYR A 261 4.02 -3.36 10.16
C TYR A 261 2.70 -2.82 10.71
N VAL A 262 1.87 -2.19 9.88
CA VAL A 262 0.60 -1.58 10.28
C VAL A 262 -0.56 -2.53 10.02
N GLY A 263 -0.49 -3.27 8.92
CA GLY A 263 -1.48 -4.24 8.47
C GLY A 263 -1.92 -5.26 9.51
N PRO A 264 -0.99 -5.98 10.16
CA PRO A 264 -1.30 -6.90 11.26
C PRO A 264 -2.20 -6.32 12.34
N THR A 265 -1.88 -5.10 12.79
CA THR A 265 -2.63 -4.42 13.85
C THR A 265 -3.99 -3.97 13.34
N ILE A 266 -4.07 -3.41 12.13
CA ILE A 266 -5.34 -2.99 11.53
C ILE A 266 -6.27 -4.19 11.31
N GLY A 267 -5.72 -5.32 10.86
CA GLY A 267 -6.47 -6.55 10.58
C GLY A 267 -7.22 -7.11 11.80
N LEU A 268 -6.69 -6.88 13.00
CA LEU A 268 -7.28 -7.30 14.27
C LEU A 268 -8.45 -6.43 14.72
N ILE A 269 -8.50 -5.16 14.31
CA ILE A 269 -9.43 -4.16 14.84
C ILE A 269 -10.90 -4.61 14.71
N PRO A 270 -11.39 -5.07 13.53
CA PRO A 270 -12.79 -5.46 13.40
C PRO A 270 -13.17 -6.61 14.34
N MET A 271 -12.28 -7.60 14.51
CA MET A 271 -12.51 -8.74 15.39
C MET A 271 -12.55 -8.31 16.87
N ILE A 272 -11.58 -7.50 17.32
CA ILE A 272 -11.51 -7.01 18.70
C ILE A 272 -12.76 -6.20 19.04
N ILE A 273 -13.11 -5.20 18.21
CA ILE A 273 -14.28 -4.36 18.46
C ILE A 273 -15.56 -5.19 18.58
N THR A 274 -15.70 -6.24 17.78
CA THR A 274 -16.86 -7.12 17.81
C THR A 274 -16.99 -7.87 19.13
N TYR A 275 -15.90 -8.50 19.57
CA TYR A 275 -15.93 -9.46 20.67
C TYR A 275 -15.54 -8.88 22.04
N ALA A 276 -14.97 -7.66 22.08
CA ALA A 276 -14.54 -7.01 23.32
C ALA A 276 -15.65 -6.81 24.36
N PHE A 277 -16.92 -6.80 23.91
CA PHE A 277 -18.06 -6.53 24.79
C PHE A 277 -19.06 -7.68 24.84
N THR A 278 -19.10 -8.53 23.81
CA THR A 278 -20.03 -9.66 23.74
C THR A 278 -19.45 -10.94 24.34
N ASP A 279 -18.17 -11.25 24.06
CA ASP A 279 -17.51 -12.48 24.54
C ASP A 279 -15.99 -12.27 24.57
N VAL A 280 -15.52 -11.77 25.72
CA VAL A 280 -14.12 -11.42 25.96
C VAL A 280 -13.22 -12.66 25.92
N ASP A 281 -13.72 -13.84 26.30
CA ASP A 281 -12.94 -15.08 26.29
C ASP A 281 -12.66 -15.53 24.85
N MET A 282 -13.66 -15.45 23.96
CA MET A 282 -13.46 -15.67 22.52
C MET A 282 -12.51 -14.63 21.92
N MET A 283 -12.66 -13.35 22.28
CA MET A 283 -11.75 -12.29 21.83
C MET A 283 -10.30 -12.62 22.21
N ILE A 284 -10.05 -12.96 23.48
CA ILE A 284 -8.69 -13.24 23.97
C ILE A 284 -8.09 -14.44 23.23
N LYS A 285 -8.86 -15.52 23.04
CA LYS A 285 -8.41 -16.68 22.26
C LYS A 285 -8.03 -16.30 20.82
N ALA A 286 -8.86 -15.47 20.17
CA ALA A 286 -8.63 -15.01 18.81
C ALA A 286 -7.42 -14.07 18.70
N VAL A 287 -7.23 -13.17 19.67
CA VAL A 287 -6.05 -12.29 19.76
C VAL A 287 -4.79 -13.13 19.97
N ILE A 288 -4.78 -14.06 20.92
CA ILE A 288 -3.62 -14.93 21.17
C ILE A 288 -3.28 -15.74 19.91
N TYR A 289 -4.28 -16.33 19.27
CA TYR A 289 -4.09 -17.08 18.02
C TYR A 289 -3.44 -16.19 16.95
N MET A 290 -4.00 -15.01 16.70
CA MET A 290 -3.48 -14.14 15.66
C MET A 290 -2.10 -13.58 16.02
N LEU A 291 -1.81 -13.30 17.30
CA LEU A 291 -0.46 -12.93 17.74
C LEU A 291 0.53 -14.06 17.44
N ILE A 292 0.18 -15.32 17.66
CA ILE A 292 1.05 -16.45 17.29
C ILE A 292 1.30 -16.45 15.78
N ILE A 293 0.26 -16.29 14.97
CA ILE A 293 0.39 -16.20 13.51
C ILE A 293 1.29 -15.03 13.09
N GLN A 294 1.13 -13.86 13.72
CA GLN A 294 1.95 -12.67 13.44
C GLN A 294 3.41 -12.84 13.86
N GLN A 295 3.68 -13.58 14.94
CA GLN A 295 5.05 -13.94 15.30
C GLN A 295 5.67 -14.92 14.31
N ILE A 296 4.91 -15.89 13.80
CA ILE A 296 5.36 -16.78 12.73
C ILE A 296 5.60 -15.97 11.45
N ASP A 297 4.73 -15.02 11.17
CA ASP A 297 4.82 -14.16 10.01
C ASP A 297 6.10 -13.32 10.02
N GLY A 298 6.25 -12.46 11.02
CA GLY A 298 7.38 -11.53 11.12
C GLY A 298 8.74 -12.22 11.26
N ASN A 299 8.80 -13.41 11.85
CA ASN A 299 10.07 -14.12 12.09
C ASN A 299 10.40 -15.18 11.02
N ILE A 300 9.41 -15.75 10.32
CA ILE A 300 9.61 -16.88 9.41
C ILE A 300 9.08 -16.59 8.01
N LEU A 301 7.79 -16.27 7.86
CA LEU A 301 7.16 -16.13 6.55
C LEU A 301 7.70 -14.89 5.83
N TYR A 302 7.58 -13.72 6.47
CA TYR A 302 7.99 -12.46 5.87
C TYR A 302 9.48 -12.44 5.47
N PRO A 303 10.45 -12.89 6.30
CA PRO A 303 11.85 -12.96 5.87
C PRO A 303 12.11 -13.93 4.71
N ARG A 304 11.38 -15.06 4.64
CA ARG A 304 11.54 -16.05 3.57
C ARG A 304 10.89 -15.62 2.25
N ILE A 305 9.76 -14.93 2.33
CA ILE A 305 8.96 -14.52 1.16
C ILE A 305 9.43 -13.17 0.63
N VAL A 306 9.63 -12.19 1.52
CA VAL A 306 9.91 -10.78 1.19
C VAL A 306 11.34 -10.35 1.58
N GLY A 307 11.92 -10.96 2.62
CA GLY A 307 13.16 -10.50 3.28
C GLY A 307 14.41 -10.44 2.40
N GLY A 308 14.50 -11.24 1.32
CA GLY A 308 15.63 -11.20 0.39
C GLY A 308 15.71 -9.91 -0.45
N VAL A 309 14.63 -9.15 -0.54
CA VAL A 309 14.44 -8.08 -1.54
C VAL A 309 14.72 -6.69 -0.95
N MET A 310 14.52 -6.51 0.35
CA MET A 310 14.48 -5.19 0.96
C MET A 310 15.18 -5.15 2.31
N LYS A 311 16.48 -4.86 2.28
CA LYS A 311 17.25 -4.44 3.45
C LYS A 311 16.89 -2.99 3.81
N VAL A 312 15.63 -2.73 4.14
CA VAL A 312 15.15 -1.40 4.55
C VAL A 312 14.94 -1.42 6.05
N HIS A 313 15.46 -0.42 6.73
CA HIS A 313 15.33 -0.32 8.18
C HIS A 313 13.84 -0.13 8.55
N PRO A 314 13.30 -0.82 9.58
CA PRO A 314 11.88 -0.72 9.95
C PRO A 314 11.38 0.72 10.15
N ILE A 315 12.18 1.57 10.79
CA ILE A 315 11.88 3.00 10.97
C ILE A 315 11.65 3.71 9.63
N THR A 316 12.44 3.40 8.60
CA THR A 316 12.26 3.99 7.27
C THR A 316 10.92 3.58 6.67
N ILE A 317 10.52 2.32 6.87
CA ILE A 317 9.22 1.83 6.42
C ILE A 317 8.09 2.58 7.14
N MET A 318 8.17 2.74 8.46
CA MET A 318 7.19 3.52 9.22
C MET A 318 7.07 4.96 8.74
N VAL A 319 8.20 5.66 8.49
CA VAL A 319 8.20 7.03 7.96
C VAL A 319 7.57 7.09 6.57
N LEU A 320 7.92 6.16 5.68
CA LEU A 320 7.34 6.09 4.33
C LEU A 320 5.82 5.87 4.37
N LEU A 321 5.34 5.02 5.27
CA LEU A 321 3.91 4.75 5.44
C LEU A 321 3.16 5.99 5.94
N LEU A 322 3.73 6.72 6.91
CA LEU A 322 3.13 7.96 7.42
C LEU A 322 3.08 9.07 6.37
N LEU A 323 4.13 9.22 5.56
CA LEU A 323 4.17 10.22 4.50
C LEU A 323 3.22 9.87 3.35
N SER A 324 3.25 8.61 2.90
CA SER A 324 2.45 8.18 1.75
C SER A 324 0.96 8.07 2.04
N SER A 325 0.56 7.75 3.28
CA SER A 325 -0.84 7.74 3.69
C SER A 325 -1.48 9.12 3.61
N ASN A 326 -0.74 10.18 3.95
CA ASN A 326 -1.24 11.55 3.86
C ASN A 326 -1.39 12.03 2.40
N ILE A 327 -0.62 11.47 1.45
CA ILE A 327 -0.65 11.91 0.04
C ILE A 327 -1.68 11.12 -0.77
N TYR A 328 -1.64 9.78 -0.68
CA TYR A 328 -2.44 8.87 -1.51
C TYR A 328 -3.20 7.81 -0.70
N GLY A 329 -3.33 7.99 0.62
CA GLY A 329 -4.05 7.06 1.49
C GLY A 329 -3.44 5.66 1.49
N ILE A 330 -4.33 4.66 1.56
CA ILE A 330 -3.98 3.23 1.58
C ILE A 330 -3.15 2.84 0.35
N ILE A 331 -3.47 3.39 -0.83
CA ILE A 331 -2.76 3.06 -2.07
C ILE A 331 -1.33 3.59 -2.02
N GLY A 332 -1.14 4.79 -1.45
CA GLY A 332 0.18 5.34 -1.16
C GLY A 332 1.00 4.40 -0.29
N MET A 333 0.41 3.86 0.77
CA MET A 333 1.09 2.97 1.72
C MET A 333 1.61 1.68 1.06
N VAL A 334 0.82 1.05 0.18
CA VAL A 334 1.24 -0.17 -0.54
C VAL A 334 2.38 0.11 -1.53
N VAL A 335 2.35 1.27 -2.21
CA VAL A 335 3.28 1.64 -3.27
C VAL A 335 4.56 2.32 -2.74
N ALA A 336 4.53 2.88 -1.53
CA ALA A 336 5.65 3.64 -0.96
C ALA A 336 6.95 2.84 -0.89
N ILE A 337 6.85 1.58 -0.50
CA ILE A 337 7.99 0.70 -0.29
C ILE A 337 8.67 0.27 -1.61
N PRO A 338 7.93 -0.14 -2.67
CA PRO A 338 8.50 -0.31 -4.01
C PRO A 338 9.20 0.95 -4.52
N VAL A 339 8.55 2.11 -4.39
CA VAL A 339 9.10 3.40 -4.87
C VAL A 339 10.39 3.75 -4.14
N TYR A 340 10.42 3.58 -2.82
CA TYR A 340 11.64 3.77 -2.04
C TYR A 340 12.75 2.80 -2.47
N SER A 341 12.42 1.54 -2.72
CA SER A 341 13.39 0.53 -3.13
C SER A 341 13.98 0.83 -4.51
N ILE A 342 13.17 1.33 -5.45
CA ILE A 342 13.63 1.85 -6.74
C ILE A 342 14.62 3.00 -6.52
N GLY A 343 14.25 3.99 -5.71
CA GLY A 343 15.13 5.12 -5.40
C GLY A 343 16.46 4.69 -4.79
N LYS A 344 16.42 3.74 -3.84
CA LYS A 344 17.61 3.17 -3.21
C LYS A 344 18.51 2.48 -4.24
N GLU A 345 17.95 1.72 -5.17
CA GLU A 345 18.73 0.99 -6.17
C GLU A 345 19.36 1.95 -7.20
N ILE A 346 18.65 3.01 -7.59
CA ILE A 346 19.21 4.09 -8.41
C ILE A 346 20.39 4.76 -7.68
N VAL A 347 20.25 5.08 -6.39
CA VAL A 347 21.32 5.69 -5.61
C VAL A 347 22.55 4.77 -5.54
N LYS A 348 22.37 3.48 -5.25
CA LYS A 348 23.49 2.52 -5.26
C LYS A 348 24.19 2.46 -6.62
N PHE A 349 23.41 2.44 -7.70
CA PHE A 349 23.96 2.43 -9.05
C PHE A 349 24.79 3.69 -9.34
N LEU A 350 24.29 4.87 -8.95
CA LEU A 350 25.02 6.13 -9.09
C LEU A 350 26.32 6.16 -8.29
N VAL A 351 26.30 5.63 -7.05
CA VAL A 351 27.50 5.53 -6.20
C VAL A 351 28.53 4.57 -6.83
N ASN A 352 28.10 3.38 -7.26
CA ASN A 352 28.98 2.43 -7.94
C ASN A 352 29.59 3.02 -9.21
N LEU A 353 28.82 3.80 -9.97
CA LEU A 353 29.28 4.48 -11.16
C LEU A 353 30.34 5.54 -10.82
N TYR A 354 30.14 6.31 -9.76
CA TYR A 354 31.13 7.28 -9.26
C TYR A 354 32.43 6.60 -8.81
N ASP A 355 32.34 5.52 -8.03
CA ASP A 355 33.49 4.79 -7.52
C ASP A 355 34.30 4.13 -8.66
N ASN A 356 33.62 3.54 -9.64
CA ASN A 356 34.26 2.99 -10.84
C ASN A 356 34.98 4.07 -11.66
N HIS A 357 34.37 5.25 -11.82
CA HIS A 357 35.02 6.38 -12.49
C HIS A 357 36.24 6.90 -11.73
N ARG A 358 36.18 6.92 -10.40
CA ARG A 358 37.32 7.32 -9.56
C ARG A 358 38.46 6.30 -9.66
N ALA A 359 38.17 5.00 -9.55
CA ALA A 359 39.16 3.94 -9.68
C ALA A 359 39.85 3.97 -11.05
N ALA A 360 39.10 4.17 -12.14
CA ALA A 360 39.65 4.30 -13.49
C ALA A 360 40.58 5.53 -13.64
N LYS A 361 40.27 6.65 -12.96
CA LYS A 361 41.15 7.83 -12.93
C LYS A 361 42.42 7.58 -12.12
N GLU A 362 42.32 6.91 -10.97
CA GLU A 362 43.48 6.55 -10.14
C GLU A 362 44.41 5.57 -10.85
N GLN A 363 43.86 4.61 -11.61
CA GLN A 363 44.64 3.68 -12.41
C GLN A 363 45.40 4.37 -13.55
N LYS A 364 44.72 5.25 -14.32
CA LYS A 364 45.38 6.08 -15.34
C LYS A 364 46.50 6.94 -14.75
N LYS A 365 46.27 7.52 -13.57
CA LYS A 365 47.29 8.30 -12.87
C LYS A 365 48.49 7.42 -12.48
N LYS A 366 48.27 6.21 -11.95
CA LYS A 366 49.37 5.27 -11.63
C LYS A 366 50.16 4.82 -12.85
N GLU A 367 49.51 4.67 -14.00
CA GLU A 367 50.14 4.37 -15.29
C GLU A 367 50.97 5.57 -15.80
N GLU A 368 50.48 6.80 -15.70
CA GLU A 368 51.19 8.02 -16.08
C GLU A 368 52.42 8.30 -15.20
N PHE A 369 52.37 7.99 -13.90
CA PHE A 369 53.50 8.16 -12.98
C PHE A 369 54.47 6.96 -12.96
N GLY A 370 54.31 5.96 -13.83
CA GLY A 370 55.25 4.84 -13.97
C GLY A 370 55.33 3.89 -12.76
N ILE A 371 54.32 3.90 -11.88
CA ILE A 371 54.33 3.12 -10.63
C ILE A 371 53.94 1.65 -10.89
N ILE A 372 53.42 1.33 -12.08
CA ILE A 372 53.09 -0.03 -12.50
C ILE A 372 54.06 -0.43 -13.62
N ASN A 373 55.12 -1.16 -13.26
CA ASN A 373 55.94 -1.86 -14.23
C ASN A 373 55.06 -2.93 -14.91
N LYS A 374 54.84 -2.79 -16.22
CA LYS A 374 54.31 -3.88 -17.04
C LYS A 374 55.34 -5.02 -17.00
N SER A 375 55.03 -6.12 -16.32
CA SER A 375 55.65 -7.42 -16.55
C SER A 375 54.68 -8.33 -17.27
#